data_AF-A0A6B2TGK1-F1
#
_entry.id   AF-A0A6B2TGK1-F1
#
_cell.length_a   1.000
_cell.length_b   1.000
_cell.length_c   1.000
_cell.angle_alpha   90.00
_cell.angle_beta   90.00
_cell.angle_gamma   90.00
#
_symmetry.space_group_name_H-M   'P 1'
#
loop_
_entity.id
_entity.type
_entity.pdbx_description
1 polymer ?
#
loop_
_entity_poly.entity_id
_entity_poly.type
_entity_poly.pdbx_seq_one_letter_code
_entity_poly.pdbx_strand_id
1 'polypeptide(L)'
;MTQHLAAPAAPTTETRTDWWRDAVIYQVYPRSFADGNGDGMGDLEGIRSRLPYLRDLGVDAVWLSPFYASPQADAGYDVADYRAIDPMFGSLLDADAVIRDAHELGLRIIVDLVPNHSSDRHDWFRRALSEGPGSPLRERYHFRPGKGADGELPPNDWESIFGGPAWTRVPDGEWYLHLFAPEQPDFNWEHPAVQDEFRSILRFWLDMGVDGFRVDVAHGLVKQAGLPDIGRHDQLKLLGNDTMPFFDQDGVHEIYRSWRQVLEEYAGNELGPGGPSSEGRRRETGGRILVAEAWTPTVERAAQYVRPDEMHQAFNFQYLGTSWDAAELREVIDVSLAAMGPVGAPATWVLSNHDVTRHATRLANPPGLGTQLRTPGDRELGLRRARAATLLMLALPGSAYLYQGEELGLPDVTDLPDEVRQDPSFLR
;
A
#
# COMPACT_ATOMS: atom_id res chain seq x y z
N MET A 1 36.67 -30.83 -25.15
CA MET A 1 35.81 -29.76 -24.61
C MET A 1 34.93 -30.41 -23.55
N THR A 2 35.37 -30.36 -22.30
CA THR A 2 34.65 -30.90 -21.15
C THR A 2 33.66 -29.86 -20.67
N GLN A 3 32.36 -30.18 -20.74
CA GLN A 3 31.28 -29.38 -20.18
C GLN A 3 31.36 -29.43 -18.65
N HIS A 4 31.70 -28.31 -18.03
CA HIS A 4 31.41 -28.08 -16.62
C HIS A 4 30.02 -27.46 -16.52
N LEU A 5 29.00 -28.30 -16.33
CA LEU A 5 27.73 -27.87 -15.76
C LEU A 5 28.03 -27.56 -14.29
N ALA A 6 28.05 -26.28 -13.94
CA ALA A 6 28.09 -25.86 -12.54
C ALA A 6 26.83 -26.39 -11.86
N ALA A 7 27.01 -27.16 -10.79
CA ALA A 7 25.91 -27.54 -9.91
C ALA A 7 25.29 -26.25 -9.30
N PRO A 8 23.96 -26.21 -9.09
CA PRO A 8 23.35 -25.09 -8.40
C PRO A 8 23.96 -25.00 -7.00
N ALA A 9 24.49 -23.83 -6.65
CA ALA A 9 24.96 -23.57 -5.31
C ALA A 9 23.76 -23.72 -4.35
N ALA A 10 23.91 -24.56 -3.34
CA ALA A 10 22.96 -24.58 -2.22
C ALA A 10 22.95 -23.17 -1.58
N PRO A 11 21.79 -22.60 -1.24
CA PRO A 11 21.74 -21.31 -0.60
C PRO A 11 22.47 -21.41 0.74
N THR A 12 23.57 -20.68 0.87
CA THR A 12 24.21 -20.42 2.15
C THR A 12 23.22 -19.63 3.00
N THR A 13 22.70 -20.26 4.05
CA THR A 13 21.93 -19.65 5.14
C THR A 13 22.83 -18.73 5.97
N GLU A 14 23.36 -17.67 5.35
CA GLU A 14 23.76 -16.49 6.09
C GLU A 14 22.51 -15.63 6.27
N THR A 15 22.27 -15.23 7.51
CA THR A 15 21.17 -14.39 7.92
C THR A 15 21.27 -13.04 7.20
N ARG A 16 20.57 -12.89 6.07
CA ARG A 16 20.56 -11.63 5.32
C ARG A 16 19.70 -10.62 6.08
N THR A 17 20.35 -9.67 6.73
CA THR A 17 19.70 -8.48 7.31
C THR A 17 18.87 -7.74 6.26
N ASP A 18 19.27 -7.85 5.00
CA ASP A 18 18.69 -7.14 3.86
C ASP A 18 17.89 -8.07 2.93
N TRP A 19 17.09 -8.97 3.51
CA TRP A 19 16.25 -9.92 2.79
C TRP A 19 15.37 -9.27 1.72
N TRP A 20 14.92 -8.04 1.99
CA TRP A 20 14.04 -7.26 1.15
C TRP A 20 14.69 -6.77 -0.15
N ARG A 21 16.01 -6.85 -0.30
CA ARG A 21 16.66 -6.31 -1.52
C ARG A 21 16.36 -7.10 -2.78
N ASP A 22 16.05 -8.38 -2.65
CA ASP A 22 15.75 -9.31 -3.75
C ASP A 22 14.58 -10.25 -3.45
N ALA A 23 13.75 -9.89 -2.47
CA ALA A 23 12.59 -10.67 -2.08
C ALA A 23 11.52 -10.73 -3.17
N VAL A 24 10.86 -11.88 -3.29
CA VAL A 24 9.57 -12.02 -3.94
C VAL A 24 8.47 -11.88 -2.89
N ILE A 25 7.69 -10.81 -2.99
CA ILE A 25 6.65 -10.44 -2.01
C ILE A 25 5.27 -10.71 -2.63
N TYR A 26 4.45 -11.52 -1.95
CA TYR A 26 3.13 -11.89 -2.44
C TYR A 26 2.04 -11.07 -1.74
N GLN A 27 1.30 -10.25 -2.50
CA GLN A 27 0.17 -9.49 -1.99
C GLN A 27 -1.08 -10.36 -1.90
N VAL A 28 -1.66 -10.40 -0.70
CA VAL A 28 -2.93 -11.02 -0.38
C VAL A 28 -3.95 -9.91 -0.09
N TYR A 29 -5.10 -10.00 -0.77
CA TYR A 29 -6.28 -9.21 -0.47
C TYR A 29 -7.24 -10.05 0.38
N PRO A 30 -7.31 -9.84 1.71
CA PRO A 30 -7.86 -10.81 2.67
C PRO A 30 -9.24 -11.35 2.28
N ARG A 31 -10.14 -10.43 1.92
CA ARG A 31 -11.53 -10.69 1.56
C ARG A 31 -11.72 -11.70 0.43
N SER A 32 -10.74 -11.84 -0.46
CA SER A 32 -10.85 -12.58 -1.71
C SER A 32 -9.80 -13.68 -1.86
N PHE A 33 -9.11 -14.06 -0.78
CA PHE A 33 -8.02 -15.04 -0.85
C PHE A 33 -8.46 -16.46 -0.50
N ALA A 34 -8.89 -16.68 0.74
CA ALA A 34 -9.34 -17.97 1.21
C ALA A 34 -10.28 -17.80 2.42
N ASP A 35 -11.41 -18.48 2.38
CA ASP A 35 -12.42 -18.53 3.45
C ASP A 35 -12.10 -19.70 4.40
N GLY A 36 -11.83 -19.38 5.67
CA GLY A 36 -11.52 -20.35 6.72
C GLY A 36 -12.73 -20.84 7.52
N ASN A 37 -13.87 -20.15 7.46
CA ASN A 37 -15.01 -20.40 8.33
C ASN A 37 -16.29 -20.84 7.58
N GLY A 38 -16.32 -20.71 6.26
CA GLY A 38 -17.40 -21.14 5.37
C GLY A 38 -18.50 -20.10 5.12
N ASP A 39 -18.29 -18.82 5.44
CA ASP A 39 -19.25 -17.73 5.22
C ASP A 39 -19.19 -17.12 3.80
N GLY A 40 -18.24 -17.57 2.97
CA GLY A 40 -18.02 -17.10 1.61
C GLY A 40 -17.08 -15.92 1.48
N MET A 41 -16.51 -15.41 2.59
CA MET A 41 -15.56 -14.31 2.64
C MET A 41 -14.20 -14.80 3.11
N GLY A 42 -13.13 -14.23 2.55
CA GLY A 42 -11.79 -14.57 3.01
C GLY A 42 -11.47 -13.97 4.38
N ASP A 43 -10.74 -14.72 5.21
CA ASP A 43 -10.41 -14.37 6.60
C ASP A 43 -8.97 -14.80 6.98
N LEU A 44 -8.53 -14.45 8.19
CA LEU A 44 -7.16 -14.70 8.66
C LEU A 44 -6.86 -16.20 8.81
N GLU A 45 -7.84 -17.02 9.21
CA GLU A 45 -7.66 -18.47 9.30
C GLU A 45 -7.54 -19.09 7.90
N GLY A 46 -8.30 -18.59 6.93
CA GLY A 46 -8.17 -18.94 5.53
C GLY A 46 -6.78 -18.61 4.98
N ILE A 47 -6.26 -17.40 5.23
CA ILE A 47 -4.88 -17.02 4.89
C ILE A 47 -3.88 -17.99 5.52
N ARG A 48 -4.02 -18.24 6.83
CA ARG A 48 -3.14 -19.12 7.61
C ARG A 48 -3.07 -20.51 7.01
N SER A 49 -4.21 -21.08 6.60
CA SER A 49 -4.29 -22.40 5.97
C SER A 49 -3.55 -22.50 4.63
N ARG A 50 -3.31 -21.35 3.97
CA ARG A 50 -2.64 -21.24 2.66
C ARG A 50 -1.16 -20.85 2.74
N LEU A 51 -0.62 -20.55 3.92
CA LEU A 51 0.81 -20.27 4.07
C LEU A 51 1.72 -21.40 3.52
N PRO A 52 1.41 -22.70 3.69
CA PRO A 52 2.21 -23.75 3.05
C PRO A 52 2.22 -23.68 1.52
N TYR A 53 1.10 -23.29 0.90
CA TYR A 53 1.03 -23.07 -0.55
C TYR A 53 1.94 -21.91 -0.98
N LEU A 54 1.93 -20.79 -0.24
CA LEU A 54 2.78 -19.64 -0.55
C LEU A 54 4.27 -19.96 -0.38
N ARG A 55 4.63 -20.73 0.66
CA ARG A 55 5.99 -21.27 0.81
C ARG A 55 6.38 -22.14 -0.39
N ASP A 56 5.50 -23.05 -0.82
CA ASP A 56 5.79 -23.96 -1.94
C ASP A 56 5.84 -23.23 -3.29
N LEU A 57 5.13 -22.11 -3.42
CA LEU A 57 5.25 -21.19 -4.56
C LEU A 57 6.64 -20.53 -4.62
N GLY A 58 7.33 -20.42 -3.47
CA GLY A 58 8.70 -19.91 -3.37
C GLY A 58 8.77 -18.41 -3.10
N VAL A 59 7.76 -17.82 -2.47
CA VAL A 59 7.77 -16.39 -2.07
C VAL A 59 8.51 -16.23 -0.74
N ASP A 60 9.11 -15.05 -0.53
CA ASP A 60 9.89 -14.76 0.69
C ASP A 60 9.06 -14.06 1.78
N ALA A 61 8.01 -13.34 1.36
CA ALA A 61 7.14 -12.58 2.24
C ALA A 61 5.71 -12.52 1.73
N VAL A 62 4.77 -12.34 2.65
CA VAL A 62 3.35 -12.12 2.39
C VAL A 62 3.00 -10.69 2.84
N TRP A 63 2.50 -9.88 1.92
CA TRP A 63 1.92 -8.57 2.21
C TRP A 63 0.41 -8.70 2.30
N LEU A 64 -0.15 -8.36 3.45
CA LEU A 64 -1.61 -8.32 3.66
C LEU A 64 -2.11 -6.88 3.43
N SER A 65 -3.02 -6.70 2.47
CA SER A 65 -3.88 -5.51 2.42
C SER A 65 -4.69 -5.35 3.73
N PRO A 66 -5.25 -4.16 4.03
CA PRO A 66 -5.85 -3.85 5.33
C PRO A 66 -6.84 -4.91 5.82
N PHE A 67 -6.66 -5.32 7.06
CA PHE A 67 -7.55 -6.23 7.80
C PHE A 67 -7.95 -5.62 9.16
N TYR A 68 -7.70 -4.32 9.34
CA TYR A 68 -8.06 -3.56 10.54
C TYR A 68 -9.57 -3.32 10.60
N ALA A 69 -10.07 -3.01 11.80
CA ALA A 69 -11.47 -2.65 11.98
C ALA A 69 -11.85 -1.45 11.09
N SER A 70 -12.82 -1.66 10.20
CA SER A 70 -13.20 -0.69 9.19
C SER A 70 -14.70 -0.80 8.83
N PRO A 71 -15.39 0.32 8.59
CA PRO A 71 -16.75 0.29 8.03
C PRO A 71 -16.84 -0.21 6.57
N GLN A 72 -15.70 -0.45 5.92
CA GLN A 72 -15.59 -0.96 4.55
C GLN A 72 -16.11 0.00 3.48
N ALA A 73 -16.10 1.31 3.73
CA ALA A 73 -16.43 2.33 2.73
C ALA A 73 -15.42 2.33 1.56
N ASP A 74 -14.19 1.90 1.83
CA ASP A 74 -13.12 1.67 0.85
C ASP A 74 -12.41 0.34 1.14
N ALA A 75 -13.23 -0.69 1.39
CA ALA A 75 -12.82 -2.08 1.55
C ALA A 75 -11.59 -2.31 2.48
N GLY A 76 -11.57 -1.61 3.61
CA GLY A 76 -10.54 -1.73 4.64
C GLY A 76 -9.61 -0.52 4.74
N TYR A 77 -9.55 0.35 3.73
CA TYR A 77 -8.70 1.55 3.74
C TYR A 77 -9.30 2.70 4.56
N ASP A 78 -10.60 2.69 4.84
CA ASP A 78 -11.24 3.53 5.86
C ASP A 78 -11.07 2.92 7.27
N VAL A 79 -9.89 3.09 7.87
CA VAL A 79 -9.53 2.45 9.17
C VAL A 79 -10.20 3.17 10.35
N ALA A 80 -11.01 2.45 11.13
CA ALA A 80 -11.64 2.97 12.35
C ALA A 80 -10.84 2.69 13.63
N ASP A 81 -10.03 1.62 13.66
CA ASP A 81 -9.07 1.34 14.74
C ASP A 81 -7.86 0.55 14.20
N TYR A 82 -6.69 1.18 14.22
CA TYR A 82 -5.43 0.62 13.71
C TYR A 82 -4.84 -0.52 14.55
N ARG A 83 -5.39 -0.79 15.74
CA ARG A 83 -4.93 -1.85 16.66
C ARG A 83 -5.99 -2.93 16.88
N ALA A 84 -7.12 -2.86 16.19
CA ALA A 84 -8.15 -3.89 16.19
C ALA A 84 -8.25 -4.54 14.80
N ILE A 85 -8.58 -5.83 14.78
CA ILE A 85 -8.89 -6.59 13.56
C ILE A 85 -10.37 -6.39 13.27
N ASP A 86 -10.74 -6.29 11.98
CA ASP A 86 -12.15 -6.33 11.62
C ASP A 86 -12.75 -7.69 12.01
N PRO A 87 -13.87 -7.74 12.74
CA PRO A 87 -14.50 -9.00 13.11
C PRO A 87 -14.82 -9.92 11.92
N MET A 88 -14.93 -9.39 10.70
CA MET A 88 -15.10 -10.22 9.49
C MET A 88 -13.85 -11.04 9.14
N PHE A 89 -12.66 -10.58 9.54
CA PHE A 89 -11.40 -11.28 9.26
C PHE A 89 -10.89 -12.11 10.44
N GLY A 90 -11.34 -11.79 11.66
CA GLY A 90 -11.00 -12.54 12.88
C GLY A 90 -10.63 -11.63 14.04
N SER A 91 -9.62 -12.04 14.82
CA SER A 91 -9.17 -11.36 16.03
C SER A 91 -7.66 -11.13 16.04
N LEU A 92 -7.16 -10.34 17.00
CA LEU A 92 -5.72 -10.15 17.20
C LEU A 92 -4.98 -11.48 17.47
N LEU A 93 -5.66 -12.48 18.06
CA LEU A 93 -5.09 -13.81 18.26
C LEU A 93 -4.90 -14.55 16.93
N ASP A 94 -5.82 -14.38 15.98
CA ASP A 94 -5.71 -14.97 14.65
C ASP A 94 -4.60 -14.29 13.85
N ALA A 95 -4.44 -12.96 14.00
CA ALA A 95 -3.32 -12.23 13.40
C ALA A 95 -1.96 -12.68 13.98
N ASP A 96 -1.85 -12.84 15.31
CA ASP A 96 -0.65 -13.41 15.93
C ASP A 96 -0.39 -14.84 15.43
N ALA A 97 -1.43 -15.66 15.23
CA ALA A 97 -1.28 -17.02 14.70
C ALA A 97 -0.77 -17.04 13.25
N VAL A 98 -1.26 -16.14 12.38
CA VAL A 98 -0.76 -15.97 11.00
C VAL A 98 0.72 -15.58 11.02
N ILE A 99 1.08 -14.56 11.81
CA ILE A 99 2.48 -14.10 11.97
C ILE A 99 3.34 -15.21 12.57
N ARG A 100 2.80 -16.02 13.49
CA ARG A 100 3.53 -17.13 14.08
C ARG A 100 3.87 -18.19 13.04
N ASP A 101 2.85 -18.73 12.40
CA ASP A 101 2.94 -19.85 11.46
C ASP A 101 3.70 -19.47 10.17
N ALA A 102 3.56 -18.22 9.70
CA ALA A 102 4.31 -17.74 8.54
C ALA A 102 5.82 -17.83 8.78
N HIS A 103 6.29 -17.37 9.94
CA HIS A 103 7.73 -17.39 10.23
C HIS A 103 8.22 -18.81 10.54
N GLU A 104 7.38 -19.70 11.09
CA GLU A 104 7.70 -21.14 11.20
C GLU A 104 7.94 -21.77 9.81
N LEU A 105 7.31 -21.22 8.77
CA LEU A 105 7.50 -21.59 7.37
C LEU A 105 8.62 -20.79 6.67
N GLY A 106 9.31 -19.89 7.38
CA GLY A 106 10.36 -19.03 6.82
C GLY A 106 9.83 -17.83 6.01
N LEU A 107 8.52 -17.57 6.05
CA LEU A 107 7.88 -16.42 5.41
C LEU A 107 7.88 -15.22 6.34
N ARG A 108 8.07 -14.03 5.77
CA ARG A 108 7.85 -12.75 6.46
C ARG A 108 6.44 -12.23 6.27
N ILE A 109 5.97 -11.40 7.20
CA ILE A 109 4.67 -10.71 7.12
C ILE A 109 4.87 -9.20 7.03
N ILE A 110 4.36 -8.61 5.95
CA ILE A 110 4.19 -7.17 5.79
C ILE A 110 2.70 -6.87 5.96
N VAL A 111 2.37 -5.80 6.68
CA VAL A 111 0.99 -5.32 6.81
C VAL A 111 0.84 -3.97 6.13
N ASP A 112 -0.34 -3.67 5.59
CA ASP A 112 -0.63 -2.34 5.06
C ASP A 112 -0.75 -1.30 6.19
N LEU A 113 -0.36 -0.07 5.95
CA LEU A 113 -0.52 1.05 6.88
C LEU A 113 -1.16 2.20 6.11
N VAL A 114 -2.28 2.73 6.63
CA VAL A 114 -3.07 3.78 5.97
C VAL A 114 -2.96 5.10 6.75
N PRO A 115 -1.93 5.93 6.49
CA PRO A 115 -1.63 7.11 7.30
C PRO A 115 -2.23 8.42 6.80
N ASN A 116 -2.69 8.51 5.56
CA ASN A 116 -3.19 9.79 5.04
C ASN A 116 -4.51 10.19 5.73
N HIS A 117 -5.41 9.23 5.92
CA HIS A 117 -6.75 9.43 6.45
C HIS A 117 -7.12 8.30 7.43
N SER A 118 -8.16 8.52 8.23
CA SER A 118 -8.87 7.47 8.98
C SER A 118 -10.28 7.32 8.44
N SER A 119 -11.06 6.40 9.01
CA SER A 119 -12.52 6.39 8.89
C SER A 119 -13.15 7.59 9.60
N ASP A 120 -14.30 8.06 9.12
CA ASP A 120 -15.22 8.96 9.83
C ASP A 120 -15.77 8.36 11.14
N ARG A 121 -15.66 7.03 11.30
CA ARG A 121 -16.01 6.30 12.52
C ARG A 121 -14.85 6.17 13.52
N HIS A 122 -13.65 6.60 13.16
CA HIS A 122 -12.51 6.67 14.09
C HIS A 122 -12.85 7.58 15.29
N ASP A 123 -12.44 7.18 16.51
CA ASP A 123 -12.79 7.90 17.74
C ASP A 123 -12.41 9.38 17.68
N TRP A 124 -11.22 9.68 17.14
CA TRP A 124 -10.77 11.06 17.02
C TRP A 124 -11.67 11.91 16.13
N PHE A 125 -12.13 11.39 14.99
CA PHE A 125 -12.97 12.16 14.07
C PHE A 125 -14.38 12.35 14.63
N ARG A 126 -14.98 11.28 15.19
CA ARG A 126 -16.29 11.36 15.84
C ARG A 126 -16.31 12.42 16.94
N ARG A 127 -15.24 12.47 17.74
CA ARG A 127 -15.08 13.46 18.80
C ARG A 127 -14.74 14.84 18.26
N ALA A 128 -13.94 14.96 17.21
CA ALA A 128 -13.72 16.23 16.51
C ALA A 128 -15.03 16.85 16.01
N LEU A 129 -15.98 16.02 15.52
CA LEU A 129 -17.32 16.47 15.15
C LEU A 129 -18.16 16.85 16.36
N SER A 130 -18.17 16.03 17.42
CA SER A 130 -19.03 16.28 18.59
C SER A 130 -18.55 17.43 19.48
N GLU A 131 -17.24 17.61 19.61
CA GLU A 131 -16.63 18.66 20.44
C GLU A 131 -16.54 20.00 19.68
N GLY A 132 -16.46 19.96 18.35
CA GLY A 132 -16.55 21.13 17.48
C GLY A 132 -15.29 22.01 17.43
N PRO A 133 -15.42 23.24 16.88
CA PRO A 133 -14.31 24.18 16.74
C PRO A 133 -13.62 24.51 18.07
N GLY A 134 -12.27 24.53 18.05
CA GLY A 134 -11.43 24.79 19.23
C GLY A 134 -11.08 23.55 20.05
N SER A 135 -11.60 22.36 19.71
CA SER A 135 -11.13 21.10 20.31
C SER A 135 -9.75 20.70 19.76
N PRO A 136 -8.81 20.21 20.60
CA PRO A 136 -7.56 19.62 20.14
C PRO A 136 -7.75 18.38 19.23
N LEU A 137 -8.91 17.72 19.27
CA LEU A 137 -9.22 16.61 18.36
C LEU A 137 -9.60 17.13 16.96
N ARG A 138 -10.22 18.31 16.89
CA ARG A 138 -10.53 18.99 15.63
C ARG A 138 -9.26 19.31 14.84
N GLU A 139 -8.21 19.74 15.54
CA GLU A 139 -6.92 20.13 14.95
C GLU A 139 -6.12 18.95 14.36
N ARG A 140 -6.50 17.70 14.68
CA ARG A 140 -5.88 16.48 14.11
C ARG A 140 -6.35 16.17 12.70
N TYR A 141 -7.33 16.89 12.19
CA TYR A 141 -7.85 16.80 10.83
C TYR A 141 -7.86 18.18 10.17
N HIS A 142 -8.02 18.22 8.85
CA HIS A 142 -8.12 19.48 8.12
C HIS A 142 -9.56 20.00 8.12
N PHE A 143 -9.92 20.81 9.11
CA PHE A 143 -11.14 21.61 9.10
C PHE A 143 -10.86 23.05 8.67
N ARG A 144 -11.64 23.59 7.74
CA ARG A 144 -11.49 24.96 7.23
C ARG A 144 -12.85 25.63 7.04
N PRO A 145 -12.94 26.96 7.25
CA PRO A 145 -14.13 27.69 6.85
C PRO A 145 -14.32 27.63 5.33
N GLY A 146 -15.57 27.56 4.88
CA GLY A 146 -15.92 27.63 3.46
C GLY A 146 -15.74 29.04 2.88
N LYS A 147 -15.70 29.12 1.56
CA LYS A 147 -15.82 30.35 0.78
C LYS A 147 -17.32 30.71 0.59
N GLY A 148 -17.61 31.91 0.08
CA GLY A 148 -18.99 32.38 -0.14
C GLY A 148 -19.51 33.29 0.98
N ALA A 149 -20.73 33.80 0.82
CA ALA A 149 -21.31 34.75 1.79
C ALA A 149 -21.67 34.07 3.12
N ASP A 150 -22.08 32.79 3.04
CA ASP A 150 -22.53 31.97 4.16
C ASP A 150 -21.62 30.74 4.37
N GLY A 151 -20.42 30.73 3.76
CA GLY A 151 -19.50 29.59 3.79
C GLY A 151 -19.99 28.37 2.99
N GLU A 152 -20.86 28.59 2.00
CA GLU A 152 -21.54 27.57 1.22
C GLU A 152 -20.68 26.92 0.13
N LEU A 153 -19.51 27.48 -0.16
CA LEU A 153 -18.56 26.94 -1.13
C LEU A 153 -17.38 26.28 -0.41
N PRO A 154 -16.76 25.23 -0.98
CA PRO A 154 -15.61 24.58 -0.38
C PRO A 154 -14.41 25.55 -0.25
N PRO A 155 -13.46 25.27 0.64
CA PRO A 155 -12.27 26.11 0.85
C PRO A 155 -11.39 26.28 -0.39
N ASN A 156 -11.35 25.28 -1.26
CA ASN A 156 -10.64 25.32 -2.54
C ASN A 156 -11.33 24.43 -3.60
N ASP A 157 -10.77 24.39 -4.80
CA ASP A 157 -11.25 23.61 -5.96
C ASP A 157 -10.75 22.15 -6.01
N TRP A 158 -10.23 21.60 -4.91
CA TRP A 158 -9.72 20.23 -4.89
C TRP A 158 -10.85 19.22 -5.10
N GLU A 159 -10.59 18.24 -5.96
CA GLU A 159 -11.49 17.13 -6.23
C GLU A 159 -11.03 15.85 -5.51
N SER A 160 -11.99 15.04 -5.08
CA SER A 160 -11.73 13.70 -4.58
C SER A 160 -11.23 12.82 -5.72
N ILE A 161 -10.30 11.93 -5.40
CA ILE A 161 -9.80 10.88 -6.29
C ILE A 161 -10.94 9.96 -6.77
N PHE A 162 -11.99 9.78 -5.97
CA PHE A 162 -13.17 8.99 -6.34
C PHE A 162 -14.26 9.81 -7.04
N GLY A 163 -14.02 11.09 -7.31
CA GLY A 163 -14.95 12.00 -7.96
C GLY A 163 -15.71 12.92 -7.00
N GLY A 164 -16.05 14.10 -7.50
CA GLY A 164 -16.71 15.17 -6.73
C GLY A 164 -15.73 15.99 -5.88
N PRO A 165 -16.24 16.90 -5.02
CA PRO A 165 -15.40 17.75 -4.19
C PRO A 165 -14.62 16.96 -3.13
N ALA A 166 -13.37 17.35 -2.85
CA ALA A 166 -12.56 16.79 -1.74
C ALA A 166 -12.95 17.33 -0.35
N TRP A 167 -14.08 18.02 -0.24
CA TRP A 167 -14.51 18.68 0.99
C TRP A 167 -15.97 18.41 1.28
N THR A 168 -16.27 18.09 2.53
CA THR A 168 -17.64 17.93 3.01
C THR A 168 -17.94 18.92 4.13
N ARG A 169 -19.07 19.63 4.00
CA ARG A 169 -19.53 20.61 4.98
C ARG A 169 -20.20 19.93 6.17
N VAL A 170 -19.87 20.36 7.38
CA VAL A 170 -20.47 19.89 8.63
C VAL A 170 -21.46 20.91 9.20
N PRO A 171 -22.38 20.52 10.12
CA PRO A 171 -23.46 21.38 10.60
C PRO A 171 -23.03 22.69 11.27
N ASP A 172 -21.80 22.74 11.80
CA ASP A 172 -21.21 23.96 12.39
C ASP A 172 -20.71 24.97 11.34
N GLY A 173 -20.76 24.62 10.05
CA GLY A 173 -20.46 25.49 8.92
C GLY A 173 -19.06 25.31 8.33
N GLU A 174 -18.14 24.64 9.03
CA GLU A 174 -16.82 24.30 8.49
C GLU A 174 -16.88 23.15 7.48
N TRP A 175 -15.79 22.95 6.77
CA TRP A 175 -15.59 21.86 5.82
C TRP A 175 -14.40 21.02 6.29
N TYR A 176 -14.52 19.69 6.21
CA TYR A 176 -13.38 18.79 6.40
C TYR A 176 -12.87 18.25 5.07
N LEU A 177 -11.55 18.08 4.97
CA LEU A 177 -10.88 17.50 3.81
C LEU A 177 -11.02 15.98 3.81
N HIS A 178 -11.28 15.42 2.64
CA HIS A 178 -11.14 14.00 2.33
C HIS A 178 -10.64 13.88 0.88
N LEU A 179 -9.43 13.37 0.66
CA LEU A 179 -8.93 13.18 -0.71
C LEU A 179 -9.56 11.99 -1.43
N PHE A 180 -10.19 11.10 -0.66
CA PHE A 180 -10.88 9.90 -1.14
C PHE A 180 -12.39 10.02 -0.84
N ALA A 181 -13.02 8.99 -0.28
CA ALA A 181 -14.43 9.04 0.06
C ALA A 181 -14.71 10.05 1.20
N PRO A 182 -15.91 10.65 1.30
CA PRO A 182 -16.29 11.48 2.46
C PRO A 182 -16.13 10.77 3.81
N GLU A 183 -16.19 9.45 3.81
CA GLU A 183 -15.93 8.58 4.96
C GLU A 183 -14.45 8.45 5.33
N GLN A 184 -13.53 9.07 4.58
CA GLN A 184 -12.07 9.03 4.76
C GLN A 184 -11.50 10.43 5.06
N PRO A 185 -11.80 11.04 6.22
CA PRO A 185 -11.24 12.34 6.61
C PRO A 185 -9.71 12.30 6.74
N ASP A 186 -9.05 13.25 6.08
CA ASP A 186 -7.60 13.37 6.04
C ASP A 186 -7.02 13.87 7.38
N PHE A 187 -5.99 13.18 7.86
CA PHE A 187 -5.21 13.62 9.01
C PHE A 187 -4.42 14.90 8.71
N ASN A 188 -4.28 15.71 9.75
CA ASN A 188 -3.36 16.85 9.79
C ASN A 188 -2.01 16.42 10.36
N TRP A 189 -1.08 16.04 9.48
CA TRP A 189 0.26 15.60 9.83
C TRP A 189 1.16 16.70 10.43
N GLU A 190 0.77 17.97 10.36
CA GLU A 190 1.43 19.05 11.10
C GLU A 190 1.18 18.96 12.61
N HIS A 191 0.11 18.26 13.03
CA HIS A 191 -0.24 18.13 14.44
C HIS A 191 0.60 17.03 15.13
N PRO A 192 1.39 17.34 16.18
CA PRO A 192 2.30 16.38 16.82
C PRO A 192 1.65 15.09 17.29
N ALA A 193 0.41 15.15 17.81
CA ALA A 193 -0.30 13.95 18.25
C ALA A 193 -0.58 12.93 17.13
N VAL A 194 -0.71 13.38 15.87
CA VAL A 194 -0.84 12.46 14.72
C VAL A 194 0.48 11.72 14.51
N GLN A 195 1.61 12.45 14.55
CA GLN A 195 2.94 11.86 14.41
C GLN A 195 3.24 10.85 15.55
N ASP A 196 2.89 11.21 16.79
CA ASP A 196 3.06 10.34 17.96
C ASP A 196 2.24 9.06 17.86
N GLU A 197 0.99 9.17 17.40
CA GLU A 197 0.08 8.04 17.26
C GLU A 197 0.58 7.03 16.25
N PHE A 198 1.00 7.47 15.06
CA PHE A 198 1.52 6.55 14.04
C PHE A 198 2.84 5.90 14.46
N ARG A 199 3.70 6.61 15.20
CA ARG A 199 4.89 5.99 15.82
C ARG A 199 4.52 4.93 16.86
N SER A 200 3.38 5.08 17.54
CA SER A 200 2.84 4.06 18.46
C SER A 200 2.20 2.89 17.71
N ILE A 201 1.45 3.14 16.63
CA ILE A 201 0.85 2.10 15.77
C ILE A 201 1.95 1.22 15.17
N LEU A 202 3.01 1.82 14.63
CA LEU A 202 4.17 1.08 14.12
C LEU A 202 4.75 0.15 15.19
N ARG A 203 5.01 0.67 16.39
CA ARG A 203 5.55 -0.15 17.50
C ARG A 203 4.62 -1.28 17.90
N PHE A 204 3.31 -1.04 17.96
CA PHE A 204 2.33 -2.08 18.28
C PHE A 204 2.43 -3.28 17.34
N TRP A 205 2.47 -3.04 16.02
CA TRP A 205 2.57 -4.11 15.03
C TRP A 205 3.97 -4.75 14.99
N LEU A 206 5.03 -3.96 15.22
CA LEU A 206 6.39 -4.49 15.36
C LEU A 206 6.53 -5.38 16.60
N ASP A 207 5.87 -5.05 17.71
CA ASP A 207 5.82 -5.87 18.94
C ASP A 207 5.01 -7.18 18.73
N MET A 208 3.99 -7.15 17.87
CA MET A 208 3.28 -8.34 17.38
C MET A 208 4.18 -9.23 16.50
N GLY A 209 5.19 -8.64 15.87
CA GLY A 209 6.23 -9.34 15.13
C GLY A 209 6.12 -9.26 13.61
N VAL A 210 5.43 -8.25 13.07
CA VAL A 210 5.47 -7.99 11.62
C VAL A 210 6.88 -7.60 11.17
N ASP A 211 7.22 -7.90 9.92
CA ASP A 211 8.53 -7.65 9.32
C ASP A 211 8.59 -6.33 8.53
N GLY A 212 7.47 -5.64 8.38
CA GLY A 212 7.44 -4.34 7.75
C GLY A 212 6.04 -3.84 7.44
N PHE A 213 6.00 -2.69 6.79
CA PHE A 213 4.77 -2.01 6.39
C PHE A 213 4.82 -1.60 4.93
N ARG A 214 3.74 -1.86 4.21
CA ARG A 214 3.43 -1.12 2.98
C ARG A 214 2.66 0.11 3.39
N VAL A 215 3.11 1.29 2.97
CA VAL A 215 2.52 2.57 3.38
C VAL A 215 1.67 3.08 2.24
N ASP A 216 0.36 3.02 2.44
CA ASP A 216 -0.67 3.54 1.54
C ASP A 216 -0.52 5.05 1.34
N VAL A 217 -0.64 5.49 0.09
CA VAL A 217 -0.64 6.90 -0.32
C VAL A 217 0.47 7.66 0.42
N ALA A 218 1.68 7.10 0.41
CA ALA A 218 2.84 7.59 1.17
C ALA A 218 3.23 9.03 0.79
N HIS A 219 2.76 9.52 -0.34
CA HIS A 219 3.00 10.86 -0.84
C HIS A 219 1.94 11.88 -0.36
N GLY A 220 0.84 11.47 0.31
CA GLY A 220 -0.28 12.36 0.66
C GLY A 220 -0.33 12.92 2.08
N LEU A 221 0.64 12.60 2.93
CA LEU A 221 0.60 12.96 4.34
C LEU A 221 0.64 14.49 4.54
N VAL A 222 1.45 15.18 3.74
CA VAL A 222 1.68 16.63 3.83
C VAL A 222 1.00 17.37 2.69
N LYS A 223 0.27 18.43 3.04
CA LYS A 223 -0.48 19.30 2.12
C LYS A 223 0.27 20.61 1.95
N GLN A 224 0.22 21.22 0.78
CA GLN A 224 0.86 22.50 0.50
C GLN A 224 0.26 23.60 1.39
N ALA A 225 1.13 24.38 2.02
CA ALA A 225 0.72 25.47 2.91
C ALA A 225 -0.24 26.44 2.20
N GLY A 226 -1.32 26.78 2.89
CA GLY A 226 -2.39 27.64 2.35
C GLY A 226 -3.44 26.93 1.50
N LEU A 227 -3.26 25.63 1.21
CA LEU A 227 -4.22 24.78 0.48
C LEU A 227 -4.69 25.44 -0.84
N PRO A 228 -3.76 25.84 -1.73
CA PRO A 228 -4.09 26.65 -2.90
C PRO A 228 -4.99 25.90 -3.88
N ASP A 229 -5.81 26.66 -4.63
CA ASP A 229 -6.56 26.13 -5.75
C ASP A 229 -5.61 25.57 -6.84
N ILE A 230 -6.01 24.50 -7.52
CA ILE A 230 -5.27 23.85 -8.63
C ILE A 230 -5.46 24.65 -9.92
N GLY A 231 -6.65 25.21 -10.12
CA GLY A 231 -7.00 26.01 -11.30
C GLY A 231 -7.21 25.20 -12.59
N ARG A 232 -7.37 23.88 -12.48
CA ARG A 232 -7.73 22.96 -13.59
C ARG A 232 -8.92 22.11 -13.16
N HIS A 233 -9.82 21.81 -14.10
CA HIS A 233 -11.09 21.11 -13.85
C HIS A 233 -11.17 19.73 -14.53
N ASP A 234 -10.02 19.16 -14.90
CA ASP A 234 -10.00 17.79 -15.40
C ASP A 234 -10.06 16.85 -14.19
N GLN A 235 -10.90 15.81 -14.26
CA GLN A 235 -11.09 14.86 -13.16
C GLN A 235 -9.73 14.28 -12.73
N LEU A 236 -9.41 14.48 -11.46
CA LEU A 236 -8.18 13.97 -10.86
C LEU A 236 -8.16 12.44 -10.87
N LYS A 237 -7.00 11.86 -11.20
CA LYS A 237 -6.76 10.42 -11.12
C LYS A 237 -5.64 10.16 -10.12
N LEU A 238 -5.82 9.15 -9.26
CA LEU A 238 -4.76 8.69 -8.34
C LEU A 238 -3.46 8.35 -9.09
N LEU A 239 -3.61 7.88 -10.33
CA LEU A 239 -2.56 7.28 -11.15
C LEU A 239 -1.92 8.27 -12.14
N GLY A 240 -2.03 9.59 -11.88
CA GLY A 240 -1.47 10.64 -12.73
C GLY A 240 -0.06 11.07 -12.32
N ASN A 241 0.71 11.65 -13.26
CA ASN A 241 2.06 12.19 -13.01
C ASN A 241 2.04 13.71 -12.71
N ASP A 242 0.87 14.29 -12.50
CA ASP A 242 0.75 15.72 -12.26
C ASP A 242 1.19 16.09 -10.86
N THR A 243 1.92 17.21 -10.73
CA THR A 243 2.26 17.78 -9.42
C THR A 243 1.00 18.40 -8.81
N MET A 244 0.58 17.88 -7.65
CA MET A 244 -0.63 18.30 -6.96
C MET A 244 -0.31 18.94 -5.61
N PRO A 245 -1.10 19.93 -5.14
CA PRO A 245 -0.83 20.62 -3.88
C PRO A 245 -1.10 19.75 -2.64
N PHE A 246 -1.75 18.60 -2.77
CA PHE A 246 -2.03 17.67 -1.67
C PHE A 246 -1.18 16.40 -1.70
N PHE A 247 -0.30 16.24 -2.69
CA PHE A 247 0.56 15.07 -2.86
C PHE A 247 2.03 15.47 -3.06
N ASP A 248 2.93 14.56 -2.70
CA ASP A 248 4.38 14.59 -2.91
C ASP A 248 5.07 15.88 -2.44
N GLN A 249 4.59 16.46 -1.34
CA GLN A 249 5.21 17.62 -0.71
C GLN A 249 6.45 17.19 0.08
N ASP A 250 7.55 17.96 0.01
CA ASP A 250 8.85 17.57 0.60
C ASP A 250 8.80 17.25 2.11
N GLY A 251 7.81 17.80 2.85
CA GLY A 251 7.62 17.54 4.27
C GLY A 251 7.37 16.06 4.62
N VAL A 252 6.91 15.24 3.67
CA VAL A 252 6.71 13.80 3.92
C VAL A 252 8.01 13.07 4.26
N HIS A 253 9.14 13.53 3.74
CA HIS A 253 10.44 12.87 3.95
C HIS A 253 10.87 12.89 5.42
N GLU A 254 10.59 13.96 6.17
CA GLU A 254 10.90 14.01 7.61
C GLU A 254 10.07 13.01 8.42
N ILE A 255 8.83 12.75 8.00
CA ILE A 255 7.97 11.74 8.63
C ILE A 255 8.59 10.35 8.44
N TYR A 256 9.05 10.04 7.22
CA TYR A 256 9.66 8.75 6.91
C TYR A 256 11.02 8.55 7.57
N ARG A 257 11.84 9.60 7.72
CA ARG A 257 13.05 9.55 8.54
C ARG A 257 12.74 9.21 9.99
N SER A 258 11.69 9.78 10.55
CA SER A 258 11.25 9.45 11.91
C SER A 258 10.80 8.00 12.03
N TRP A 259 10.05 7.49 11.06
CA TRP A 259 9.62 6.09 11.06
C TRP A 259 10.77 5.12 10.83
N ARG A 260 11.75 5.48 10.01
CA ARG A 260 12.97 4.71 9.82
C ARG A 260 13.70 4.47 11.14
N GLN A 261 13.83 5.50 11.98
CA GLN A 261 14.39 5.36 13.33
C GLN A 261 13.61 4.36 14.19
N VAL A 262 12.26 4.38 14.11
CA VAL A 262 11.43 3.39 14.83
C VAL A 262 11.76 1.97 14.36
N LEU A 263 11.88 1.72 13.06
CA LEU A 263 12.21 0.39 12.54
C LEU A 263 13.63 -0.05 12.94
N GLU A 264 14.58 0.88 12.99
CA GLU A 264 15.95 0.61 13.42
C GLU A 264 16.04 0.20 14.89
N GLU A 265 15.13 0.67 15.77
CA GLU A 265 15.02 0.17 17.15
C GLU A 265 14.71 -1.34 17.21
N TYR A 266 14.08 -1.88 16.16
CA TYR A 266 13.74 -3.30 16.02
C TYR A 266 14.73 -4.06 15.13
N ALA A 267 15.62 -3.36 14.41
CA ALA A 267 16.64 -3.98 13.58
C ALA A 267 17.78 -4.53 14.45
N GLY A 268 17.95 -5.86 14.48
CA GLY A 268 19.05 -6.52 15.20
C GLY A 268 18.71 -7.10 16.58
N ASN A 269 17.47 -6.93 17.07
CA ASN A 269 16.99 -7.63 18.25
C ASN A 269 16.14 -8.84 17.84
N GLU A 270 16.56 -10.05 18.20
CA GLU A 270 15.76 -11.28 18.07
C GLU A 270 14.41 -11.19 18.85
N LEU A 271 14.25 -10.19 19.71
CA LEU A 271 13.21 -10.11 20.75
C LEU A 271 12.51 -8.74 20.89
N GLY A 272 12.87 -7.72 20.11
CA GLY A 272 12.40 -6.32 20.32
C GLY A 272 12.68 -5.79 21.74
N PRO A 273 12.31 -4.54 22.08
CA PRO A 273 12.38 -4.04 23.45
C PRO A 273 11.22 -4.59 24.31
N GLY A 274 11.31 -5.85 24.75
CA GLY A 274 10.54 -6.36 25.89
C GLY A 274 9.02 -6.50 25.69
N GLY A 275 8.56 -6.82 24.48
CA GLY A 275 7.14 -7.08 24.21
C GLY A 275 6.59 -8.30 24.97
N PRO A 276 5.28 -8.35 25.27
CA PRO A 276 4.62 -9.45 26.03
C PRO A 276 4.65 -10.81 25.31
N SER A 277 5.13 -10.85 24.07
CA SER A 277 5.23 -11.99 23.18
C SER A 277 6.62 -12.67 23.17
N SER A 278 7.52 -12.24 24.06
CA SER A 278 8.95 -12.60 24.08
C SER A 278 9.28 -14.02 24.57
N GLU A 279 8.34 -14.74 25.20
CA GLU A 279 8.57 -16.13 25.59
C GLU A 279 8.34 -17.08 24.40
N GLY A 280 9.42 -17.67 23.86
CA GLY A 280 9.37 -18.78 22.91
C GLY A 280 9.62 -18.44 21.44
N ARG A 281 9.71 -17.16 21.07
CA ARG A 281 10.08 -16.76 19.69
C ARG A 281 11.60 -16.72 19.54
N ARG A 282 12.22 -17.80 19.04
CA ARG A 282 13.56 -17.71 18.42
C ARG A 282 13.36 -17.07 17.05
N ARG A 283 13.78 -15.82 16.83
CA ARG A 283 13.57 -15.17 15.53
C ARG A 283 14.76 -14.33 15.07
N GLU A 284 15.54 -14.91 14.17
CA GLU A 284 16.36 -14.16 13.21
C GLU A 284 15.48 -13.74 12.02
N THR A 285 14.68 -12.67 12.18
CA THR A 285 13.76 -12.18 11.11
C THR A 285 14.41 -11.22 10.10
N GLY A 286 15.66 -10.81 10.33
CA GLY A 286 16.33 -9.79 9.52
C GLY A 286 15.79 -8.38 9.79
N GLY A 287 16.09 -7.42 8.91
CA GLY A 287 15.65 -6.03 9.04
C GLY A 287 14.15 -5.84 8.86
N ARG A 288 13.61 -4.76 9.45
CA ARG A 288 12.22 -4.30 9.25
C ARG A 288 12.15 -3.33 8.10
N ILE A 289 11.08 -3.37 7.30
CA ILE A 289 11.00 -2.53 6.09
C ILE A 289 9.79 -1.59 6.03
N LEU A 290 9.97 -0.51 5.28
CA LEU A 290 8.90 0.37 4.80
C LEU A 290 8.89 0.31 3.29
N VAL A 291 7.72 0.10 2.70
CA VAL A 291 7.49 0.08 1.26
C VAL A 291 6.56 1.24 0.92
N ALA A 292 7.03 2.18 0.11
CA ALA A 292 6.26 3.35 -0.28
C ALA A 292 5.28 3.02 -1.40
N GLU A 293 4.00 3.28 -1.17
CA GLU A 293 3.06 3.52 -2.25
C GLU A 293 3.03 5.01 -2.60
N ALA A 294 3.97 5.43 -3.46
CA ALA A 294 4.13 6.83 -3.85
C ALA A 294 3.98 6.98 -5.37
N TRP A 295 2.88 7.60 -5.79
CA TRP A 295 2.68 8.00 -7.18
C TRP A 295 3.42 9.33 -7.39
N THR A 296 4.57 9.25 -8.05
CA THR A 296 5.44 10.41 -8.28
C THR A 296 5.59 10.67 -9.78
N PRO A 297 5.85 11.92 -10.20
CA PRO A 297 5.95 12.25 -11.62
C PRO A 297 7.05 11.49 -12.37
N THR A 298 8.14 11.12 -11.67
CA THR A 298 9.28 10.41 -12.26
C THR A 298 9.88 9.41 -11.27
N VAL A 299 10.62 8.43 -11.80
CA VAL A 299 11.36 7.45 -11.00
C VAL A 299 12.40 8.12 -10.10
N GLU A 300 13.05 9.19 -10.55
CA GLU A 300 14.02 9.94 -9.75
C GLU A 300 13.36 10.62 -8.53
N ARG A 301 12.08 11.01 -8.66
CA ARG A 301 11.32 11.52 -7.51
C ARG A 301 10.95 10.39 -6.55
N ALA A 302 10.51 9.23 -7.06
CA ALA A 302 10.32 8.03 -6.23
C ALA A 302 11.60 7.61 -5.48
N ALA A 303 12.77 7.71 -6.10
CA ALA A 303 14.06 7.39 -5.49
C ALA A 303 14.37 8.22 -4.23
N GLN A 304 13.76 9.39 -4.06
CA GLN A 304 13.94 10.22 -2.88
C GLN A 304 13.29 9.62 -1.62
N TYR A 305 12.25 8.80 -1.77
CA TYR A 305 11.60 8.10 -0.65
C TYR A 305 12.44 6.96 -0.09
N VAL A 306 13.38 6.43 -0.89
CA VAL A 306 14.20 5.26 -0.56
C VAL A 306 15.67 5.59 -0.33
N ARG A 307 15.95 6.83 0.10
CA ARG A 307 17.26 7.19 0.64
C ARG A 307 17.57 6.33 1.87
N PRO A 308 18.86 6.11 2.20
CA PRO A 308 19.26 5.17 3.25
C PRO A 308 18.62 5.42 4.63
N ASP A 309 18.24 6.66 4.92
CA ASP A 309 17.62 7.12 6.17
C ASP A 309 16.09 7.21 6.13
N GLU A 310 15.45 6.71 5.06
CA GLU A 310 13.99 6.75 4.87
C GLU A 310 13.42 5.34 4.64
N MET A 311 12.62 5.16 3.59
CA MET A 311 11.96 3.90 3.29
C MET A 311 12.94 2.92 2.60
N HIS A 312 12.59 1.64 2.58
CA HIS A 312 13.48 0.60 2.04
C HIS A 312 13.19 0.34 0.56
N GLN A 313 11.92 0.46 0.19
CA GLN A 313 11.42 0.20 -1.15
C GLN A 313 10.33 1.22 -1.49
N ALA A 314 10.08 1.41 -2.78
CA ALA A 314 8.95 2.17 -3.30
C ALA A 314 8.41 1.44 -4.53
N PHE A 315 7.09 1.38 -4.70
CA PHE A 315 6.49 0.77 -5.89
C PHE A 315 6.90 1.51 -7.17
N ASN A 316 7.32 0.75 -8.17
CA ASN A 316 7.68 1.27 -9.48
C ASN A 316 6.43 1.33 -10.39
N PHE A 317 5.63 2.37 -10.19
CA PHE A 317 4.40 2.55 -10.96
C PHE A 317 4.63 2.92 -12.43
N GLN A 318 5.77 3.53 -12.74
CA GLN A 318 6.19 3.78 -14.12
C GLN A 318 6.38 2.46 -14.87
N TYR A 319 7.02 1.46 -14.26
CA TYR A 319 7.11 0.11 -14.84
C TYR A 319 5.73 -0.54 -14.99
N LEU A 320 4.88 -0.47 -13.94
CA LEU A 320 3.53 -1.05 -13.96
C LEU A 320 2.67 -0.51 -15.12
N GLY A 321 2.77 0.80 -15.37
CA GLY A 321 2.04 1.52 -16.40
C GLY A 321 2.65 1.44 -17.81
N THR A 322 3.84 0.86 -17.95
CA THR A 322 4.53 0.75 -19.23
C THR A 322 3.81 -0.23 -20.17
N SER A 323 3.71 0.12 -21.44
CA SER A 323 3.03 -0.72 -22.44
C SER A 323 3.80 -2.02 -22.72
N TRP A 324 3.13 -2.99 -23.35
CA TRP A 324 3.80 -4.18 -23.91
C TRP A 324 4.58 -3.85 -25.18
N ASP A 325 5.65 -3.07 -25.02
CA ASP A 325 6.60 -2.70 -26.06
C ASP A 325 8.03 -2.92 -25.57
N ALA A 326 8.86 -3.55 -26.38
CA ALA A 326 10.20 -3.96 -25.96
C ALA A 326 11.16 -2.78 -25.74
N ALA A 327 10.98 -1.67 -26.48
CA ALA A 327 11.80 -0.47 -26.32
C ALA A 327 11.38 0.29 -25.06
N GLU A 328 10.06 0.49 -24.87
CA GLU A 328 9.53 1.16 -23.67
C GLU A 328 9.90 0.39 -22.39
N LEU A 329 9.73 -0.95 -22.39
CA LEU A 329 10.11 -1.78 -21.25
C LEU A 329 11.61 -1.68 -20.94
N ARG A 330 12.47 -1.71 -21.96
CA ARG A 330 13.92 -1.54 -21.77
C ARG A 330 14.24 -0.18 -21.17
N GLU A 331 13.66 0.88 -21.71
CA GLU A 331 13.89 2.24 -21.25
C GLU A 331 13.48 2.41 -19.78
N VAL A 332 12.27 1.98 -19.39
CA VAL A 332 11.83 2.11 -18.00
C VAL A 332 12.68 1.27 -17.05
N ILE A 333 13.16 0.09 -17.48
CA ILE A 333 14.08 -0.73 -16.67
C ILE A 333 15.41 0.00 -16.45
N ASP A 334 16.02 0.50 -17.53
CA ASP A 334 17.31 1.19 -17.47
C ASP A 334 17.22 2.46 -16.61
N VAL A 335 16.15 3.24 -16.76
CA VAL A 335 15.87 4.44 -15.93
C VAL A 335 15.65 4.06 -14.46
N SER A 336 14.88 3.00 -14.20
CA SER A 336 14.61 2.51 -12.83
C SER A 336 15.89 2.14 -12.10
N LEU A 337 16.77 1.39 -12.76
CA LEU A 337 18.05 0.99 -12.18
C LEU A 337 19.00 2.18 -11.99
N ALA A 338 19.04 3.10 -12.95
CA ALA A 338 19.86 4.30 -12.89
C ALA A 338 19.43 5.25 -11.76
N ALA A 339 18.13 5.37 -11.49
CA ALA A 339 17.60 6.22 -10.44
C ALA A 339 17.82 5.65 -9.02
N MET A 340 17.70 4.33 -8.86
CA MET A 340 17.84 3.67 -7.55
C MET A 340 19.30 3.47 -7.12
N GLY A 341 20.22 3.30 -8.09
CA GLY A 341 21.65 3.10 -7.83
C GLY A 341 22.29 4.14 -6.91
N PRO A 342 22.16 5.46 -7.17
CA PRO A 342 22.74 6.53 -6.36
C PRO A 342 22.29 6.56 -4.90
N VAL A 343 21.07 6.10 -4.61
CA VAL A 343 20.52 6.04 -3.24
C VAL A 343 20.75 4.68 -2.57
N GLY A 344 21.33 3.71 -3.29
CA GLY A 344 21.65 2.39 -2.77
C GLY A 344 20.42 1.49 -2.55
N ALA A 345 19.26 1.86 -3.07
CA ALA A 345 18.02 1.09 -2.95
C ALA A 345 17.92 0.01 -4.05
N PRO A 346 17.23 -1.12 -3.81
CA PRO A 346 16.82 -2.03 -4.86
C PRO A 346 15.72 -1.37 -5.70
N ALA A 347 15.70 -1.66 -7.00
CA ALA A 347 14.49 -1.44 -7.78
C ALA A 347 13.41 -2.42 -7.30
N THR A 348 12.15 -2.00 -7.35
CA THR A 348 11.01 -2.89 -7.21
C THR A 348 10.33 -3.07 -8.56
N TRP A 349 9.71 -4.24 -8.74
CA TRP A 349 9.00 -4.57 -9.97
C TRP A 349 7.63 -5.13 -9.63
N VAL A 350 6.59 -4.56 -10.25
CA VAL A 350 5.20 -4.93 -9.99
C VAL A 350 4.40 -4.84 -11.28
N LEU A 351 3.57 -5.86 -11.54
CA LEU A 351 2.69 -5.90 -12.70
C LEU A 351 1.23 -5.75 -12.30
N SER A 352 0.79 -6.26 -11.15
CA SER A 352 -0.56 -6.06 -10.64
C SER A 352 -0.55 -5.85 -9.14
N ASN A 353 -1.65 -5.28 -8.66
CA ASN A 353 -2.00 -5.11 -7.25
C ASN A 353 -3.53 -5.05 -7.19
N HIS A 354 -4.06 -4.76 -6.00
CA HIS A 354 -5.51 -4.62 -5.78
C HIS A 354 -6.20 -3.42 -6.48
N ASP A 355 -5.48 -2.43 -7.00
CA ASP A 355 -6.05 -1.18 -7.57
C ASP A 355 -6.08 -1.13 -9.10
N VAL A 356 -5.41 -2.09 -9.75
CA VAL A 356 -5.21 -2.11 -11.19
C VAL A 356 -5.81 -3.36 -11.82
N THR A 357 -6.30 -3.22 -13.04
CA THR A 357 -6.73 -4.35 -13.88
C THR A 357 -5.62 -5.38 -13.96
N ARG A 358 -5.91 -6.67 -13.80
CA ARG A 358 -4.90 -7.74 -13.92
C ARG A 358 -4.12 -7.62 -15.23
N HIS A 359 -2.81 -7.75 -15.15
CA HIS A 359 -1.95 -7.59 -16.32
C HIS A 359 -2.26 -8.59 -17.44
N ALA A 360 -2.80 -9.79 -17.14
CA ALA A 360 -3.30 -10.72 -18.14
C ALA A 360 -4.44 -10.13 -19.00
N THR A 361 -5.31 -9.32 -18.42
CA THR A 361 -6.35 -8.57 -19.15
C THR A 361 -5.77 -7.33 -19.81
N ARG A 362 -4.87 -6.60 -19.15
CA ARG A 362 -4.26 -5.39 -19.77
C ARG A 362 -3.50 -5.71 -21.05
N LEU A 363 -2.66 -6.75 -21.01
CA LEU A 363 -1.83 -7.16 -22.14
C LEU A 363 -2.61 -7.91 -23.23
N ALA A 364 -3.88 -8.26 -22.98
CA ALA A 364 -4.82 -8.79 -23.97
C ALA A 364 -5.32 -7.71 -24.94
N ASN A 365 -5.08 -6.43 -24.65
CA ASN A 365 -5.56 -5.28 -25.40
C ASN A 365 -4.40 -4.50 -26.06
N PRO A 366 -4.71 -3.57 -26.99
CA PRO A 366 -3.73 -2.61 -27.50
C PRO A 366 -3.14 -1.72 -26.38
N PRO A 367 -1.91 -1.20 -26.57
CA PRO A 367 -1.29 -0.29 -25.61
C PRO A 367 -2.03 1.06 -25.50
N GLY A 368 -1.77 1.81 -24.42
CA GLY A 368 -2.31 3.16 -24.22
C GLY A 368 -3.72 3.25 -23.60
N LEU A 369 -4.28 2.14 -23.13
CA LEU A 369 -5.60 2.11 -22.46
C LEU A 369 -5.54 2.36 -20.94
N GLY A 370 -4.34 2.62 -20.40
CA GLY A 370 -4.12 2.81 -18.98
C GLY A 370 -4.12 1.51 -18.17
N THR A 371 -4.17 1.66 -16.84
CA THR A 371 -4.05 0.56 -15.88
C THR A 371 -5.39 0.09 -15.30
N GLN A 372 -6.46 0.84 -15.55
CA GLN A 372 -7.83 0.58 -15.07
C GLN A 372 -8.79 0.42 -16.25
N LEU A 373 -8.61 -0.64 -17.03
CA LEU A 373 -9.42 -0.93 -18.22
C LEU A 373 -10.38 -2.10 -17.96
N ARG A 374 -11.56 -2.04 -18.56
CA ARG A 374 -12.61 -3.06 -18.42
C ARG A 374 -12.81 -3.92 -19.68
N THR A 375 -12.00 -3.69 -20.70
CA THR A 375 -12.10 -4.42 -21.96
C THR A 375 -11.44 -5.80 -21.81
N PRO A 376 -12.14 -6.92 -22.06
CA PRO A 376 -11.59 -8.27 -21.87
C PRO A 376 -10.38 -8.57 -22.76
N GLY A 377 -10.35 -8.05 -23.99
CA GLY A 377 -9.29 -8.32 -24.96
C GLY A 377 -9.24 -9.78 -25.45
N ASP A 378 -8.12 -10.15 -26.10
CA ASP A 378 -7.82 -11.53 -26.49
C ASP A 378 -7.16 -12.29 -25.32
N ARG A 379 -7.91 -13.18 -24.68
CA ARG A 379 -7.48 -13.92 -23.48
C ARG A 379 -6.27 -14.83 -23.73
N GLU A 380 -6.17 -15.47 -24.90
CA GLU A 380 -5.04 -16.38 -25.18
C GLU A 380 -3.75 -15.57 -25.38
N LEU A 381 -3.86 -14.47 -26.13
CA LEU A 381 -2.76 -13.52 -26.31
C LEU A 381 -2.34 -12.87 -24.98
N GLY A 382 -3.32 -12.45 -24.18
CA GLY A 382 -3.12 -11.86 -22.85
C GLY A 382 -2.34 -12.79 -21.93
N LEU A 383 -2.75 -14.06 -21.81
CA LEU A 383 -2.06 -15.05 -20.99
C LEU A 383 -0.63 -15.31 -21.47
N ARG A 384 -0.41 -15.40 -22.79
CA ARG A 384 0.94 -15.57 -23.36
C ARG A 384 1.86 -14.40 -23.01
N ARG A 385 1.36 -13.17 -23.13
CA ARG A 385 2.11 -11.95 -22.80
C ARG A 385 2.34 -11.82 -21.29
N ALA A 386 1.33 -12.12 -20.47
CA ALA A 386 1.43 -12.12 -19.01
C ALA A 386 2.54 -13.03 -18.49
N ARG A 387 2.63 -14.27 -19.01
CA ARG A 387 3.72 -15.19 -18.67
C ARG A 387 5.08 -14.64 -19.05
N ALA A 388 5.20 -14.03 -20.23
CA ALA A 388 6.46 -13.41 -20.67
C ALA A 388 6.84 -12.19 -19.82
N ALA A 389 5.86 -11.35 -19.46
CA ALA A 389 6.05 -10.20 -18.59
C ALA A 389 6.47 -10.61 -17.18
N THR A 390 5.81 -11.61 -16.59
CA THR A 390 6.17 -12.17 -15.28
C THR A 390 7.58 -12.76 -15.29
N LEU A 391 7.93 -13.52 -16.34
CA LEU A 391 9.28 -14.08 -16.49
C LEU A 391 10.34 -12.98 -16.61
N LEU A 392 10.06 -11.92 -17.36
CA LEU A 392 10.94 -10.75 -17.44
C LEU A 392 11.09 -10.11 -16.05
N MET A 393 9.99 -9.78 -15.39
CA MET A 393 9.95 -9.14 -14.08
C MET A 393 10.78 -9.91 -13.03
N LEU A 394 10.59 -11.23 -12.94
CA LEU A 394 11.31 -12.09 -12.01
C LEU A 394 12.79 -12.29 -12.35
N ALA A 395 13.22 -11.94 -13.58
CA ALA A 395 14.62 -11.98 -13.99
C ALA A 395 15.37 -10.66 -13.76
N LEU A 396 14.67 -9.58 -13.38
CA LEU A 396 15.27 -8.28 -13.12
C LEU A 396 15.92 -8.26 -11.73
N PRO A 397 17.02 -7.50 -11.54
CA PRO A 397 17.62 -7.33 -10.22
C PRO A 397 16.73 -6.44 -9.34
N GLY A 398 16.65 -6.78 -8.05
CA GLY A 398 15.79 -6.09 -7.10
C GLY A 398 14.66 -6.98 -6.60
N SER A 399 13.64 -6.38 -6.00
CA SER A 399 12.52 -7.09 -5.40
C SER A 399 11.31 -7.13 -6.34
N ALA A 400 10.55 -8.22 -6.31
CA ALA A 400 9.37 -8.39 -7.15
C ALA A 400 8.11 -8.55 -6.29
N TYR A 401 7.00 -8.03 -6.79
CA TYR A 401 5.69 -8.14 -6.17
C TYR A 401 4.75 -8.95 -7.05
N LEU A 402 4.10 -9.95 -6.47
CA LEU A 402 3.09 -10.78 -7.11
C LEU A 402 1.75 -10.56 -6.43
N TYR A 403 0.72 -10.18 -7.17
CA TYR A 403 -0.64 -10.11 -6.67
C TYR A 403 -1.36 -11.46 -6.78
N GLN A 404 -2.22 -11.76 -5.81
CA GLN A 404 -2.93 -13.03 -5.78
C GLN A 404 -3.64 -13.39 -7.10
N GLY A 405 -3.31 -14.57 -7.64
CA GLY A 405 -3.84 -15.09 -8.90
C GLY A 405 -3.00 -14.76 -10.13
N GLU A 406 -1.95 -13.94 -10.02
CA GLU A 406 -0.96 -13.74 -11.09
C GLU A 406 -0.25 -15.05 -11.46
N GLU A 407 0.13 -15.85 -10.45
CA GLU A 407 0.78 -17.15 -10.63
C GLU A 407 -0.11 -18.17 -11.36
N LEU A 408 -1.42 -17.96 -11.30
CA LEU A 408 -2.43 -18.75 -12.00
C LEU A 408 -2.78 -18.18 -13.38
N GLY A 409 -2.28 -16.98 -13.72
CA GLY A 409 -2.60 -16.27 -14.95
C GLY A 409 -4.07 -15.84 -15.03
N LEU A 410 -4.69 -15.50 -13.90
CA LEU A 410 -6.08 -15.07 -13.88
C LEU A 410 -6.26 -13.74 -14.65
N PRO A 411 -7.28 -13.63 -15.51
CA PRO A 411 -7.76 -12.35 -16.02
C PRO A 411 -8.78 -11.74 -15.05
N ASP A 412 -9.09 -10.46 -15.26
CA ASP A 412 -10.26 -9.81 -14.66
C ASP A 412 -11.56 -10.45 -15.12
N VAL A 413 -12.57 -10.40 -14.25
CA VAL A 413 -13.96 -10.68 -14.61
C VAL A 413 -14.58 -9.38 -15.13
N THR A 414 -14.79 -9.28 -16.44
CA THR A 414 -15.21 -8.03 -17.10
C THR A 414 -16.71 -7.97 -17.44
N ASP A 415 -17.46 -9.03 -17.14
CA ASP A 415 -18.87 -9.21 -17.49
C ASP A 415 -19.80 -9.17 -16.27
N LEU A 416 -19.29 -8.73 -15.11
CA LEU A 416 -20.12 -8.50 -13.94
C LEU A 416 -21.13 -7.36 -14.18
N PRO A 417 -22.41 -7.55 -13.83
CA PRO A 417 -23.39 -6.48 -13.77
C PRO A 417 -22.92 -5.31 -12.91
N ASP A 418 -23.35 -4.11 -13.25
CA ASP A 418 -22.94 -2.89 -12.55
C ASP A 418 -23.38 -2.91 -11.08
N GLU A 419 -24.57 -3.45 -10.80
CA GLU A 419 -25.19 -3.52 -9.48
C GLU A 419 -24.48 -4.46 -8.47
N VAL A 420 -23.59 -5.35 -8.93
CA VAL A 420 -22.83 -6.24 -8.04
C VAL A 420 -21.42 -5.73 -7.75
N ARG A 421 -21.04 -4.59 -8.34
CA ARG A 421 -19.75 -3.96 -8.09
C ARG A 421 -19.74 -3.29 -6.73
N GLN A 422 -18.60 -3.36 -6.07
CA GLN A 422 -18.43 -2.90 -4.69
C GLN A 422 -17.32 -1.86 -4.55
N ASP A 423 -16.62 -1.53 -5.65
CA ASP A 423 -15.60 -0.50 -5.68
C ASP A 423 -16.26 0.89 -5.47
N PRO A 424 -15.83 1.67 -4.46
CA PRO A 424 -16.42 2.97 -4.18
C PRO A 424 -16.27 3.98 -5.33
N SER A 425 -15.24 3.86 -6.15
CA SER A 425 -15.02 4.71 -7.34
C SER A 425 -16.06 4.47 -8.43
N PHE A 426 -16.69 3.28 -8.44
CA PHE A 426 -17.76 2.99 -9.38
C PHE A 426 -19.10 3.64 -8.98
N LEU A 427 -19.29 3.88 -7.68
CA LEU A 427 -20.55 4.37 -7.13
C LEU A 427 -20.63 5.90 -7.05
N ARG A 428 -19.53 6.62 -7.33
CA ARG A 428 -19.39 8.06 -7.08
C ARG A 428 -19.12 8.87 -8.34
#